data_AF-A0A938EL67-F1
#
_entry.id   AF-A0A938EL67-F1
#
_cell.length_a   1.000
_cell.length_b   1.000
_cell.length_c   1.000
_cell.angle_alpha   90.00
_cell.angle_beta   90.00
_cell.angle_gamma   90.00
#
_symmetry.space_group_name_H-M   'P 1'
#
loop_
_entity.id
_entity.type
_entity.pdbx_description
1 polymer ?
#
loop_
_entity_poly.entity_id
_entity_poly.type
_entity_poly.pdbx_seq_one_letter_code
_entity_poly.pdbx_strand_id
1 'polypeptide(L)'
;ELVGIFPEATMSRAMDIKDIKTGAVRIAIAADVPLIPMCILGGARILSYGHKDFSRGTVVAITVGEPMHPKRGQDAEALTVELRSRMRDLLDQTVARYPYDGSPWWIPARLGGSAPTLEQAEVLDQQAREARAARKAAKGVKKK
;
A
#
# COMPACT_ATOMS: atom_id res chain seq x y z
N GLU A 1 16.51 15.58 6.38
CA GLU A 1 16.14 14.80 5.17
C GLU A 1 14.96 13.88 5.50
N LEU A 2 14.18 13.43 4.51
CA LEU A 2 13.05 12.52 4.71
C LEU A 2 13.23 11.29 3.82
N VAL A 3 12.94 10.10 4.36
CA VAL A 3 12.98 8.84 3.62
C VAL A 3 11.56 8.27 3.55
N GLY A 4 11.04 8.13 2.34
CA GLY A 4 9.74 7.49 2.08
C GLY A 4 9.89 5.99 1.86
N ILE A 5 9.14 5.18 2.62
CA ILE A 5 9.14 3.72 2.50
C ILE A 5 7.70 3.25 2.29
N PHE A 6 7.47 2.38 1.30
CA PHE A 6 6.21 1.65 1.14
C PHE A 6 6.38 0.25 1.74
N PRO A 7 5.94 0.02 2.99
CA PRO A 7 6.22 -1.24 3.70
C PRO A 7 5.39 -2.41 3.16
N GLU A 8 4.37 -2.12 2.35
CA GLU A 8 3.54 -3.05 1.58
C GLU A 8 4.29 -3.76 0.43
N ALA A 9 5.53 -3.33 0.10
CA ALA A 9 6.40 -3.81 -0.98
C ALA A 9 5.88 -3.61 -2.42
N THR A 10 4.56 -3.69 -2.64
CA THR A 10 3.89 -3.38 -3.90
C THR A 10 2.55 -2.71 -3.62
N MET A 11 2.08 -1.91 -4.57
CA MET A 11 0.76 -1.29 -4.52
C MET A 11 -0.34 -2.35 -4.31
N SER A 12 -1.25 -2.09 -3.38
CA SER A 12 -2.40 -2.96 -3.09
C SER A 12 -3.44 -2.90 -4.20
N ARG A 13 -3.88 -4.06 -4.72
CA ARG A 13 -5.03 -4.13 -5.65
C ARG A 13 -6.36 -3.91 -4.94
N ALA A 14 -6.42 -4.17 -3.65
CA ALA A 14 -7.62 -3.94 -2.83
C ALA A 14 -7.85 -2.47 -2.47
N MET A 15 -6.89 -1.59 -2.81
CA MET A 15 -6.83 -0.19 -2.35
C MET A 15 -6.83 -0.04 -0.81
N ASP A 16 -6.66 -1.14 -0.09
CA ASP A 16 -6.65 -1.23 1.36
C ASP A 16 -5.28 -1.68 1.87
N ILE A 17 -5.01 -1.44 3.16
CA ILE A 17 -3.73 -1.72 3.79
C ILE A 17 -3.57 -3.24 4.01
N LYS A 18 -2.76 -3.87 3.16
CA LYS A 18 -2.40 -5.30 3.29
C LYS A 18 -1.35 -5.52 4.37
N ASP A 19 -0.84 -6.74 4.49
CA ASP A 19 0.27 -7.01 5.40
C ASP A 19 1.53 -6.28 4.97
N ILE A 20 2.22 -5.74 5.97
CA ILE A 20 3.39 -4.89 5.79
C ILE A 20 4.63 -5.56 6.37
N LYS A 21 5.79 -5.24 5.80
CA LYS A 21 7.09 -5.77 6.25
C LYS A 21 7.67 -4.91 7.37
N THR A 22 8.41 -5.54 8.29
CA THR A 22 9.04 -4.88 9.43
C THR A 22 10.22 -3.96 9.10
N GLY A 23 10.65 -3.91 7.84
CA GLY A 23 11.82 -3.14 7.42
C GLY A 23 11.78 -1.66 7.81
N ALA A 24 10.63 -1.00 7.67
CA ALA A 24 10.46 0.41 8.02
C ALA A 24 10.70 0.66 9.52
N VAL A 25 10.10 -0.18 10.38
CA VAL A 25 10.28 -0.12 11.84
C VAL A 25 11.73 -0.37 12.22
N ARG A 26 12.36 -1.40 11.63
CA ARG A 26 13.75 -1.77 11.93
C ARG A 26 14.73 -0.67 11.54
N ILE A 27 14.52 -0.01 10.41
CA ILE A 27 15.33 1.15 9.97
C ILE A 27 15.16 2.31 10.95
N ALA A 28 13.92 2.64 11.34
CA ALA A 28 13.66 3.70 12.30
C ALA A 28 14.35 3.45 13.66
N ILE A 29 14.29 2.21 14.18
CA ILE A 29 15.00 1.81 15.40
C ILE A 29 16.52 1.95 15.23
N ALA A 30 17.08 1.47 14.12
CA ALA A 30 18.52 1.47 13.89
C ALA A 30 19.09 2.89 13.76
N ALA A 31 18.32 3.81 13.19
CA ALA A 31 18.69 5.21 13.02
C ALA A 31 18.28 6.11 14.20
N ASP A 32 17.54 5.59 15.19
CA ASP A 32 16.93 6.35 16.31
C ASP A 32 16.13 7.58 15.84
N VAL A 33 15.32 7.39 14.79
CA VAL A 33 14.49 8.44 14.20
C VAL A 33 13.00 8.12 14.34
N PRO A 34 12.11 9.13 14.38
CA PRO A 34 10.68 8.89 14.36
C PRO A 34 10.22 8.25 13.04
N LEU A 35 9.21 7.39 13.15
CA LEU A 35 8.52 6.77 12.02
C LEU A 35 7.15 7.44 11.86
N ILE A 36 6.91 8.08 10.73
CA ILE A 36 5.67 8.83 10.49
C ILE A 36 4.75 8.01 9.57
N PRO A 37 3.60 7.51 10.05
CA PRO A 37 2.63 6.81 9.21
C PRO A 37 1.93 7.79 8.26
N MET A 38 1.72 7.38 7.01
CA MET A 38 1.08 8.20 5.99
C MET A 38 0.25 7.33 5.04
N CYS A 39 -0.89 7.85 4.60
CA CYS A 39 -1.74 7.25 3.57
C CYS A 39 -1.86 8.19 2.36
N ILE A 40 -1.89 7.62 1.15
CA ILE A 40 -2.09 8.33 -0.12
C ILE A 40 -3.27 7.69 -0.85
N LEU A 41 -4.27 8.49 -1.22
CA LEU A 41 -5.44 8.07 -1.99
C LEU A 41 -5.55 8.88 -3.29
N GLY A 42 -6.01 8.25 -4.37
CA GLY A 42 -6.22 8.89 -5.67
C GLY A 42 -5.09 8.68 -6.68
N GLY A 43 -3.87 8.35 -6.23
CA GLY A 43 -2.74 8.07 -7.13
C GLY A 43 -2.98 6.88 -8.07
N ALA A 44 -3.73 5.87 -7.63
CA ALA A 44 -4.09 4.71 -8.44
C ALA A 44 -4.93 5.06 -9.69
N ARG A 45 -5.64 6.20 -9.67
CA ARG A 45 -6.40 6.73 -10.82
C ARG A 45 -5.50 7.32 -11.90
N ILE A 46 -4.26 7.67 -11.55
CA ILE A 46 -3.29 8.19 -12.51
C ILE A 46 -2.57 7.02 -13.18
N LEU A 47 -2.07 6.10 -12.36
CA LEU A 47 -1.33 4.94 -12.82
C LEU A 47 -1.51 3.80 -11.83
N SER A 48 -2.10 2.69 -12.29
CA SER A 48 -2.15 1.45 -11.52
C SER A 48 -2.13 0.20 -12.42
N TYR A 49 -2.39 -0.99 -11.85
CA TYR A 49 -2.45 -2.22 -12.62
C TYR A 49 -3.61 -2.19 -13.61
N GLY A 50 -3.29 -2.15 -14.91
CA GLY A 50 -4.31 -2.13 -15.97
C GLY A 50 -5.02 -0.79 -16.12
N HIS A 51 -4.56 0.26 -15.43
CA HIS A 51 -5.13 1.60 -15.55
C HIS A 51 -4.04 2.66 -15.71
N LYS A 52 -4.28 3.60 -16.62
CA LYS A 52 -3.41 4.73 -16.92
C LYS A 52 -4.27 5.87 -17.42
N ASP A 53 -4.30 6.96 -16.69
CA ASP A 53 -4.95 8.21 -17.10
C ASP A 53 -4.09 9.39 -16.65
N PHE A 54 -3.56 10.15 -17.62
CA PHE A 54 -2.70 11.30 -17.36
C PHE A 54 -3.40 12.64 -17.60
N SER A 55 -4.74 12.62 -17.66
CA SER A 55 -5.53 13.84 -17.62
C SER A 55 -5.30 14.59 -16.30
N ARG A 56 -5.50 15.91 -16.33
CA ARG A 56 -5.40 16.78 -15.16
C ARG A 56 -6.73 16.79 -14.41
N GLY A 57 -6.68 17.12 -13.11
CA GLY A 57 -7.88 17.24 -12.26
C GLY A 57 -8.13 16.04 -11.35
N THR A 58 -7.28 15.00 -11.40
CA THR A 58 -7.31 13.91 -10.42
C THR A 58 -6.88 14.42 -9.05
N VAL A 59 -7.83 14.45 -8.11
CA VAL A 59 -7.58 14.74 -6.70
C VAL A 59 -6.69 13.63 -6.11
N VAL A 60 -5.63 14.04 -5.42
CA VAL A 60 -4.80 13.14 -4.60
C VAL A 60 -4.89 13.63 -3.17
N ALA A 61 -5.37 12.78 -2.27
CA ALA A 61 -5.45 13.09 -0.84
C ALA A 61 -4.32 12.38 -0.11
N ILE A 62 -3.68 13.11 0.81
CA ILE A 62 -2.61 12.61 1.65
C ILE A 62 -2.99 12.90 3.10
N THR A 63 -2.95 11.87 3.94
CA THR A 63 -3.18 12.00 5.38
C THR A 63 -1.95 11.50 6.10
N VAL A 64 -1.39 12.35 6.95
CA VAL A 64 -0.19 12.10 7.74
C VAL A 64 -0.64 11.91 9.18
N GLY A 65 -0.20 10.83 9.81
CA GLY A 65 -0.53 10.53 11.20
C GLY A 65 0.55 10.96 12.17
N GLU A 66 0.26 10.76 13.45
CA GLU A 66 1.18 11.06 14.54
C GLU A 66 2.44 10.20 14.48
N PRO A 67 3.64 10.80 14.72
CA PRO A 67 4.90 10.06 14.76
C PRO A 67 4.88 8.92 15.78
N MET A 68 5.44 7.78 15.36
CA MET A 68 5.81 6.69 16.24
C MET A 68 7.30 6.83 16.60
N HIS A 69 7.65 6.51 17.84
CA HIS A 69 9.02 6.60 18.33
C HIS A 69 9.54 5.20 18.72
N PRO A 70 9.79 4.31 17.74
CA PRO A 70 10.27 2.97 18.04
C PRO A 70 11.71 3.04 18.58
N LYS A 71 11.99 2.26 19.62
CA LYS A 71 13.24 2.25 20.36
C LYS A 71 13.91 0.89 20.33
N ARG A 72 15.22 0.89 20.51
CA ARG A 72 16.03 -0.33 20.59
C ARG A 72 15.54 -1.20 21.75
N GLY A 73 15.41 -2.51 21.49
CA GLY A 73 14.91 -3.48 22.47
C GLY A 73 13.39 -3.70 22.43
N GLN A 74 12.64 -2.90 21.68
CA GLN A 74 11.22 -3.17 21.43
C GLN A 74 11.03 -4.23 20.33
N ASP A 75 9.91 -4.94 20.40
CA ASP A 75 9.54 -5.94 19.39
C ASP A 75 9.12 -5.25 18.08
N ALA A 76 9.90 -5.48 17.03
CA ALA A 76 9.65 -4.91 15.71
C ALA A 76 8.39 -5.47 15.04
N GLU A 77 8.00 -6.72 15.34
CA GLU A 77 6.78 -7.32 14.78
C GLU A 77 5.55 -6.65 15.39
N ALA A 78 5.50 -6.53 16.72
CA ALA A 78 4.42 -5.83 17.43
C ALA A 78 4.28 -4.37 16.97
N LEU A 79 5.39 -3.63 16.85
CA LEU A 79 5.39 -2.25 16.34
C LEU A 79 4.94 -2.17 14.88
N THR A 80 5.18 -3.22 14.09
CA THR A 80 4.71 -3.28 12.69
C THR A 80 3.20 -3.53 12.64
N VAL A 81 2.64 -4.34 13.53
CA VAL A 81 1.18 -4.48 13.67
C VAL A 81 0.53 -3.15 14.06
N GLU A 82 1.13 -2.42 15.00
CA GLU A 82 0.67 -1.08 15.39
C GLU A 82 0.74 -0.10 14.21
N LEU A 83 1.86 -0.06 13.49
CA LEU A 83 2.03 0.79 12.30
C LEU A 83 0.93 0.50 11.27
N ARG A 84 0.64 -0.78 11.02
CA ARG A 84 -0.41 -1.19 10.09
C ARG A 84 -1.78 -0.70 10.54
N SER A 85 -2.10 -0.82 11.83
CA SER A 85 -3.36 -0.34 12.39
C SER A 85 -3.51 1.17 12.18
N ARG A 86 -2.48 1.95 12.54
CA ARG A 86 -2.49 3.41 12.34
C ARG A 86 -2.65 3.78 10.86
N MET A 87 -1.94 3.09 9.96
CA MET A 87 -2.10 3.32 8.51
C MET A 87 -3.52 3.05 8.01
N ARG A 88 -4.20 2.03 8.58
CA ARG A 88 -5.60 1.72 8.25
C ARG A 88 -6.54 2.80 8.74
N ASP A 89 -6.36 3.32 9.95
CA ASP A 89 -7.15 4.44 10.47
C ASP A 89 -6.96 5.71 9.62
N LEU A 90 -5.72 5.98 9.18
CA LEU A 90 -5.44 7.10 8.27
C LEU A 90 -6.12 6.91 6.91
N LEU A 91 -6.17 5.69 6.38
CA LEU A 91 -6.90 5.40 5.14
C LEU A 91 -8.40 5.70 5.31
N ASP A 92 -9.00 5.31 6.43
CA ASP A 92 -10.42 5.54 6.72
C ASP A 92 -10.75 7.02 6.75
N GLN A 93 -9.93 7.79 7.47
CA GLN A 93 -10.03 9.25 7.51
C GLN A 93 -9.85 9.87 6.12
N THR A 94 -8.92 9.33 5.32
CA THR A 94 -8.65 9.83 3.97
C THR A 94 -9.85 9.60 3.06
N VAL A 95 -10.42 8.40 3.06
CA VAL A 95 -11.58 8.04 2.26
C VAL A 95 -12.80 8.85 2.69
N ALA A 96 -13.05 9.00 3.99
CA ALA A 96 -14.20 9.74 4.51
C ALA A 96 -14.28 11.19 4.03
N ARG A 97 -13.13 11.84 3.76
CA ARG A 97 -13.07 13.22 3.23
C ARG A 97 -12.81 13.31 1.72
N TYR A 98 -12.61 12.17 1.05
CA TYR A 98 -12.25 12.17 -0.37
C TYR A 98 -13.50 12.41 -1.23
N PRO A 99 -13.45 13.28 -2.26
CA PRO A 99 -14.61 13.55 -3.10
C PRO A 99 -14.81 12.39 -4.10
N TYR A 100 -15.77 11.50 -3.82
CA TYR A 100 -16.21 10.45 -4.74
C TYR A 100 -17.70 10.15 -4.57
N ASP A 101 -18.30 9.56 -5.60
CA ASP A 101 -19.68 9.08 -5.63
C ASP A 101 -19.74 7.58 -5.97
N GLY A 102 -20.86 6.95 -5.63
CA GLY A 102 -21.09 5.53 -5.89
C GLY A 102 -20.04 4.62 -5.23
N SER A 103 -19.67 3.55 -5.94
CA SER A 103 -18.77 2.51 -5.46
C SER A 103 -17.60 2.31 -6.43
N PRO A 104 -16.69 3.28 -6.55
CA PRO A 104 -15.62 3.21 -7.54
C PRO A 104 -14.57 2.16 -7.17
N TRP A 105 -13.89 1.62 -8.19
CA TRP A 105 -12.91 0.54 -8.00
C TRP A 105 -11.64 0.99 -7.27
N TRP A 106 -11.38 2.31 -7.20
CA TRP A 106 -10.24 2.89 -6.49
C TRP A 106 -10.54 3.19 -4.99
N ILE A 107 -11.68 2.73 -4.47
CA ILE A 107 -12.03 2.81 -3.05
C ILE A 107 -12.12 1.37 -2.48
N PRO A 108 -11.61 1.10 -1.26
CA PRO A 108 -11.69 -0.22 -0.64
C PRO A 108 -13.12 -0.77 -0.55
N ALA A 109 -13.29 -2.07 -0.78
CA ALA A 109 -14.59 -2.74 -0.61
C ALA A 109 -15.21 -2.50 0.78
N ARG A 110 -14.40 -2.54 1.84
CA ARG A 110 -14.86 -2.32 3.22
C ARG A 110 -15.37 -0.90 3.50
N LEU A 111 -15.05 0.07 2.62
CA LEU A 111 -15.45 1.47 2.72
C LEU A 111 -16.46 1.85 1.63
N GLY A 112 -17.15 0.87 1.05
CA GLY A 112 -18.22 1.07 0.07
C GLY A 112 -17.74 1.22 -1.38
N GLY A 113 -16.46 1.00 -1.67
CA GLY A 113 -15.95 0.92 -3.03
C GLY A 113 -16.13 -0.44 -3.69
N SER A 114 -15.65 -0.59 -4.92
CA SER A 114 -15.66 -1.86 -5.67
C SER A 114 -14.27 -2.45 -5.92
N ALA A 115 -13.24 -1.97 -5.21
CA ALA A 115 -11.95 -2.64 -5.22
C ALA A 115 -12.10 -4.12 -4.78
N PRO A 116 -11.25 -5.04 -5.27
CA PRO A 116 -11.19 -6.40 -4.73
C PRO A 116 -10.98 -6.42 -3.20
N THR A 117 -11.45 -7.47 -2.54
CA THR A 117 -11.09 -7.70 -1.13
C THR A 117 -9.59 -8.00 -1.00
N LEU A 118 -9.03 -7.92 0.21
CA LEU A 118 -7.63 -8.29 0.46
C LEU A 118 -7.33 -9.74 0.02
N GLU A 119 -8.24 -10.67 0.31
CA GLU A 119 -8.12 -12.08 -0.09
C GLU A 119 -8.13 -12.23 -1.62
N GLN A 120 -9.08 -11.57 -2.31
CA GLN A 120 -9.13 -11.58 -3.78
C GLN A 120 -7.89 -10.95 -4.40
N ALA A 121 -7.41 -9.84 -3.82
CA ALA A 121 -6.20 -9.16 -4.26
C ALA A 121 -4.97 -10.05 -4.12
N GLU A 122 -4.87 -10.84 -3.04
CA GLU A 122 -3.79 -11.80 -2.84
C GLU A 122 -3.80 -12.91 -3.90
N VAL A 123 -4.98 -13.46 -4.22
CA VAL A 123 -5.13 -14.43 -5.32
C VAL A 123 -4.67 -13.83 -6.65
N LEU A 124 -5.08 -12.61 -6.97
CA LEU A 124 -4.65 -11.91 -8.18
C LEU A 124 -3.13 -11.67 -8.20
N ASP A 125 -2.55 -11.30 -7.06
CA ASP A 125 -1.10 -11.10 -6.90
C ASP A 125 -0.33 -12.39 -7.14
N GLN A 126 -0.83 -13.50 -6.61
CA GLN A 126 -0.23 -14.81 -6.79
C GLN A 126 -0.26 -15.25 -8.26
N GLN A 127 -1.43 -15.14 -8.91
CA GLN A 127 -1.58 -15.44 -10.34
C GLN A 127 -0.65 -14.57 -11.21
N ALA A 128 -0.52 -13.28 -10.88
CA ALA A 128 0.38 -12.37 -11.60
C ALA A 128 1.87 -12.77 -11.42
N ARG A 129 2.26 -13.22 -10.22
CA ARG A 129 3.62 -13.72 -9.95
C ARG A 129 3.90 -14.99 -10.75
N GLU A 130 2.98 -15.94 -10.76
CA GLU A 130 3.09 -17.20 -11.50
C GLU A 130 3.18 -16.97 -13.01
N ALA A 131 2.30 -16.14 -13.57
CA ALA A 131 2.33 -15.77 -14.99
C ALA A 131 3.66 -15.09 -15.36
N ARG A 132 4.21 -14.24 -14.49
CA ARG A 132 5.52 -13.60 -14.70
C ARG A 132 6.66 -14.63 -14.65
N ALA A 133 6.62 -15.59 -13.73
CA ALA A 133 7.61 -16.65 -13.64
C ALA A 133 7.59 -17.55 -14.88
N ALA A 134 6.40 -17.97 -15.34
CA ALA A 134 6.22 -18.75 -16.56
C ALA A 134 6.75 -18.02 -17.80
N ARG A 135 6.43 -16.73 -17.96
CA ARG A 135 6.97 -15.89 -19.05
C ARG A 135 8.50 -15.79 -19.02
N LYS A 136 9.10 -15.70 -17.83
CA LYS A 136 10.57 -15.68 -17.68
C LYS A 136 11.19 -17.03 -18.07
N ALA A 137 10.60 -18.14 -17.62
CA ALA A 137 11.06 -19.49 -17.97
C ALA A 137 11.01 -19.72 -19.49
N ALA A 138 9.88 -19.39 -20.14
CA ALA A 138 9.73 -19.53 -21.59
C ALA A 138 10.74 -18.68 -22.39
N LYS A 139 11.09 -17.47 -21.90
CA LYS A 139 12.13 -16.62 -22.52
C LYS A 139 13.55 -17.14 -22.28
N GLY A 140 13.80 -17.80 -21.15
CA GLY A 140 15.09 -18.45 -20.85
C GLY A 140 15.34 -19.68 -21.72
N VAL A 141 14.29 -20.44 -22.05
CA VAL A 141 14.36 -21.62 -22.92
C VAL A 141 14.60 -21.22 -24.39
N LYS A 142 14.02 -20.11 -24.87
CA LYS A 142 14.24 -19.62 -26.26
C LYS A 142 15.63 -18.99 -26.52
N LYS A 143 16.45 -18.79 -25.49
CA LYS A 143 17.81 -18.21 -25.60
C LYS A 143 18.93 -19.27 -25.55
N LYS A 144 18.59 -20.55 -25.48
CA LYS A 144 19.50 -21.69 -25.64
C LYS A 144 19.24 -22.35 -26.98
#